data_AF-A0A9C7CJ44-F1
#
_entry.id   AF-A0A9C7CJ44-F1
#
_cell.length_a   1.000
_cell.length_b   1.000
_cell.length_c   1.000
_cell.angle_alpha   90.00
_cell.angle_beta   90.00
_cell.angle_gamma   90.00
#
_symmetry.space_group_name_H-M   'P 1'
#
loop_
_entity.id
_entity.type
_entity.pdbx_description
1 polymer ?
#
loop_
_entity_poly.entity_id
_entity_poly.type
_entity_poly.pdbx_seq_one_letter_code
_entity_poly.pdbx_strand_id
1 'polypeptide(L)'
;MLTPESYNKKTNLLVCCPLTTQIKGYPFEVLVEVDGVHSAILSDQVKSLDWKIRKAKYKNTVNPEALTEVRAKVKSLLSIG
;
A
#
# COMPACT_ATOMS: atom_id res chain seq x y z
N MET A 1 1.95 1.08 -4.01
CA MET A 1 2.29 -0.28 -4.50
C MET A 1 3.59 -0.71 -3.84
N LEU A 2 3.72 -1.95 -3.37
CA LEU A 2 4.90 -2.39 -2.60
C LEU A 2 5.94 -3.15 -3.42
N THR A 3 5.55 -3.63 -4.59
CA THR A 3 6.37 -4.43 -5.51
C THR A 3 6.98 -3.56 -6.61
N PRO A 4 8.16 -3.91 -7.15
CA PRO A 4 8.73 -3.21 -8.29
C PRO A 4 8.01 -3.57 -9.59
N GLU A 5 8.06 -2.68 -10.57
CA GLU A 5 7.41 -2.88 -11.87
C GLU A 5 7.88 -4.16 -12.58
N SER A 6 9.16 -4.50 -12.45
CA SER A 6 9.76 -5.71 -13.04
C SER A 6 9.12 -7.01 -12.54
N TYR A 7 8.75 -7.07 -11.26
CA TYR A 7 8.02 -8.21 -10.69
C TYR A 7 6.61 -8.29 -11.26
N ASN A 8 5.92 -7.15 -11.32
CA ASN A 8 4.52 -7.11 -11.76
C ASN A 8 4.34 -7.46 -13.22
N LYS A 9 5.26 -7.03 -14.08
CA LYS A 9 5.25 -7.34 -15.52
C LYS A 9 5.44 -8.84 -15.77
N LYS A 10 6.30 -9.50 -14.97
CA LYS A 10 6.59 -10.93 -15.12
C LYS A 10 5.47 -11.83 -14.58
N THR A 11 4.84 -11.44 -13.47
CA THR A 11 3.91 -12.32 -12.74
C THR A 11 2.43 -11.99 -12.97
N ASN A 12 2.12 -10.82 -13.54
CA ASN A 12 0.77 -10.21 -13.52
C ASN A 12 0.22 -9.93 -12.11
N LEU A 13 1.02 -10.14 -11.07
CA LEU A 13 0.64 -9.89 -9.68
C LEU A 13 1.22 -8.56 -9.20
N LEU A 14 0.50 -7.90 -8.30
CA LEU A 14 1.02 -6.81 -7.50
C LEU A 14 0.78 -7.11 -6.03
N VAL A 15 1.73 -6.69 -5.19
CA VAL A 15 1.54 -6.66 -3.73
C VAL A 15 1.27 -5.22 -3.29
N CYS A 16 0.20 -5.02 -2.52
CA CYS A 16 -0.24 -3.72 -2.05
C CYS A 16 -0.93 -3.76 -0.69
N CYS A 17 -1.10 -2.59 -0.09
CA CYS A 17 -1.99 -2.36 1.04
C CYS A 17 -3.21 -1.53 0.56
N PRO A 18 -4.43 -1.78 1.08
CA PRO A 18 -5.60 -0.99 0.75
C PRO A 18 -5.52 0.41 1.36
N LEU A 19 -6.21 1.35 0.71
CA LEU A 19 -6.40 2.72 1.15
C LEU A 19 -7.86 2.90 1.58
N THR A 20 -8.09 3.64 2.67
CA THR A 20 -9.43 3.98 3.17
C THR A 20 -9.49 5.46 3.54
N THR A 21 -10.65 6.09 3.36
CA THR A 21 -10.94 7.43 3.90
C THR A 21 -11.46 7.37 5.33
N GLN A 22 -11.79 6.18 5.83
CA GLN A 22 -12.22 5.96 7.21
C GLN A 22 -11.00 5.74 8.09
N ILE A 23 -10.52 6.82 8.72
CA ILE A 23 -9.41 6.81 9.66
C ILE A 23 -9.94 6.47 11.05
N LYS A 24 -9.39 5.44 11.69
CA LYS A 24 -9.82 4.96 13.01
C LYS A 24 -8.77 5.18 14.11
N GLY A 25 -7.55 5.56 13.73
CA GLY A 25 -6.46 5.83 14.66
C GLY A 25 -5.79 4.56 15.23
N TYR A 26 -5.90 3.41 14.54
CA TYR A 26 -5.25 2.19 15.01
C TYR A 26 -3.79 2.05 14.50
N PRO A 27 -2.93 1.26 15.17
CA PRO A 27 -1.47 1.36 14.99
C PRO A 27 -0.94 1.13 13.57
N PHE A 28 -1.66 0.35 12.75
CA PHE A 28 -1.23 0.01 11.39
C PHE A 28 -1.76 0.95 10.31
N GLU A 29 -2.48 2.02 10.68
CA GLU A 29 -2.84 3.09 9.75
C GLU A 29 -1.63 3.98 9.47
N VAL A 30 -1.29 4.18 8.20
CA VAL A 30 -0.34 5.20 7.75
C VAL A 30 -1.12 6.34 7.13
N LEU A 31 -1.09 7.51 7.77
CA LEU A 31 -1.84 8.67 7.35
C LEU A 31 -1.23 9.25 6.08
N VAL A 32 -2.08 9.52 5.09
CA VAL A 32 -1.69 10.12 3.81
C VAL A 32 -2.77 11.08 3.35
N GLU A 33 -2.36 12.08 2.57
CA GLU A 33 -3.29 12.89 1.79
C GLU A 33 -3.15 12.52 0.32
N VAL A 34 -4.27 12.18 -0.32
CA VAL A 34 -4.30 11.82 -1.74
C VAL A 34 -5.38 12.66 -2.40
N ASP A 35 -4.99 13.46 -3.39
CA ASP A 35 -5.90 14.36 -4.12
C ASP A 35 -6.68 15.32 -3.18
N GLY A 36 -6.04 15.82 -2.11
CA GLY A 36 -6.70 16.70 -1.12
C GLY A 36 -7.60 15.97 -0.11
N VAL A 37 -7.61 14.63 -0.12
CA VAL A 37 -8.43 13.82 0.79
C VAL A 37 -7.56 13.10 1.80
N HIS A 38 -7.77 13.41 3.08
CA HIS A 38 -7.16 12.66 4.18
C HIS A 38 -7.63 11.21 4.17
N SER A 39 -6.65 10.30 4.17
CA SER A 39 -6.84 8.87 4.04
C SER A 39 -5.83 8.12 4.91
N ALA A 40 -6.06 6.81 5.10
CA ALA A 40 -5.13 5.91 5.74
C ALA A 40 -4.82 4.71 4.83
N ILE A 41 -3.55 4.35 4.75
CA ILE A 41 -3.10 3.06 4.20
C ILE A 41 -3.12 2.04 5.33
N LEU A 42 -3.79 0.91 5.12
CA LEU A 42 -3.88 -0.16 6.11
C LEU A 42 -2.71 -1.12 5.93
N SER A 43 -1.60 -0.84 6.60
CA SER A 43 -0.31 -1.53 6.37
C SER A 43 -0.34 -3.02 6.73
N ASP A 44 -1.24 -3.43 7.62
CA ASP A 44 -1.47 -4.81 8.03
C ASP A 44 -2.29 -5.63 7.02
N GLN A 45 -3.02 -4.98 6.12
CA GLN A 45 -3.85 -5.64 5.12
C GLN A 45 -3.10 -5.87 3.79
N VAL A 46 -1.93 -6.49 3.84
CA VAL A 46 -1.15 -6.80 2.64
C VAL A 46 -1.90 -7.81 1.75
N LYS A 47 -2.07 -7.49 0.46
CA LYS A 47 -2.75 -8.33 -0.52
C LYS A 47 -1.89 -8.52 -1.77
N SER A 48 -1.85 -9.76 -2.27
CA SER A 48 -1.37 -10.08 -3.61
C SER A 48 -2.56 -10.17 -4.57
N LEU A 49 -2.56 -9.39 -5.64
CA LEU A 49 -3.69 -9.26 -6.56
C LEU A 49 -3.22 -9.33 -8.02
N ASP A 50 -3.99 -9.99 -8.88
CA ASP A 50 -3.78 -9.91 -10.33
C ASP A 50 -4.23 -8.53 -10.85
N TRP A 51 -3.26 -7.72 -11.28
CA TRP A 51 -3.51 -6.33 -11.66
C TRP A 51 -4.09 -6.18 -13.06
N LYS A 52 -3.91 -7.19 -13.93
CA LYS A 52 -4.46 -7.21 -15.29
C LYS A 52 -5.94 -7.54 -15.27
N ILE A 53 -6.33 -8.60 -14.55
CA ILE A 53 -7.75 -8.99 -14.41
C ILE A 53 -8.53 -7.90 -13.68
N ARG A 54 -7.92 -7.29 -12.64
CA ARG A 54 -8.52 -6.17 -11.90
C ARG A 54 -8.51 -4.85 -12.67
N LYS A 55 -7.90 -4.79 -13.87
CA LYS A 55 -7.73 -3.58 -14.69
C LYS A 55 -7.20 -2.39 -13.87
N ALA A 56 -6.17 -2.64 -13.08
CA ALA A 56 -5.59 -1.62 -12.21
C ALA A 56 -5.14 -0.42 -13.04
N LYS A 57 -5.52 0.79 -12.59
CA LYS A 57 -5.11 2.05 -13.22
C LYS A 57 -4.29 2.85 -12.21
N TYR A 58 -3.24 3.49 -12.71
CA TYR A 58 -2.53 4.49 -11.93
C TYR A 58 -3.48 5.66 -11.63
N LYS A 59 -3.52 6.08 -10.36
CA LYS A 59 -4.31 7.24 -9.91
C LYS A 59 -3.39 8.36 -9.46
N ASN A 60 -2.56 8.08 -8.46
CA ASN A 60 -1.60 9.02 -7.91
C ASN A 60 -0.44 8.26 -7.22
N THR A 61 0.59 9.00 -6.81
CA THR A 61 1.69 8.53 -6.00
C THR A 61 1.57 9.10 -4.59
N VAL A 62 1.98 8.33 -3.59
CA VAL A 62 2.08 8.82 -2.21
C VAL A 62 3.49 9.33 -1.95
N ASN A 63 3.63 10.17 -0.93
CA ASN A 63 4.93 10.62 -0.45
C ASN A 63 5.85 9.41 -0.11
N PRO A 64 7.13 9.40 -0.52
CA PRO A 64 8.15 8.43 -0.08
C PRO A 64 8.17 8.12 1.43
N GLU A 65 7.93 9.11 2.30
CA GLU A 65 7.87 8.90 3.75
C GLU A 65 6.75 7.91 4.13
N ALA A 66 5.58 8.04 3.53
CA ALA A 66 4.46 7.12 3.76
C ALA A 66 4.79 5.70 3.32
N LEU A 67 5.50 5.55 2.20
CA LEU A 67 5.94 4.23 1.74
C LEU A 67 6.97 3.60 2.70
N THR A 68 7.85 4.41 3.28
CA THR A 68 8.83 3.98 4.28
C THR A 68 8.13 3.52 5.56
N GLU A 69 7.15 4.28 6.04
CA GLU A 69 6.35 3.92 7.21
C GLU A 69 5.56 2.62 6.98
N VAL A 70 4.90 2.47 5.82
CA VAL A 70 4.18 1.22 5.49
C VAL A 70 5.13 0.02 5.53
N ARG A 71 6.34 0.14 4.96
CA ARG A 71 7.34 -0.94 4.99
C ARG A 71 7.79 -1.26 6.42
N ALA A 72 8.02 -0.24 7.25
CA ALA A 72 8.40 -0.43 8.64
C ALA A 72 7.31 -1.15 9.45
N LYS A 73 6.04 -0.78 9.27
CA LYS A 73 4.91 -1.44 9.93
C LYS A 73 4.71 -2.88 9.45
N VAL A 74 4.84 -3.14 8.15
CA VAL A 74 4.80 -4.51 7.60
C VAL A 74 5.94 -5.36 8.16
N LYS A 75 7.15 -4.83 8.23
CA LYS A 75 8.29 -5.49 8.87
C LYS A 75 8.00 -5.86 10.32
N SER A 76 7.46 -4.91 11.09
CA SER A 76 7.05 -5.14 12.48
C SER A 76 5.97 -6.22 12.59
N LEU A 77 4.98 -6.25 11.70
CA LEU A 77 3.92 -7.26 11.69
C LEU A 77 4.48 -8.67 11.43
N LEU A 78 5.43 -8.78 10.49
CA LEU A 78 6.03 -10.05 10.09
C LEU A 78 7.20 -10.47 11.00
N SER A 79 7.56 -9.63 11.99
CA SER A 79 8.73 -9.85 12.86
C SER A 79 10.04 -10.04 12.08
N ILE A 80 10.22 -9.27 10.99
CA ILE A 80 11.44 -9.28 10.17
C ILE A 80 12.15 -7.93 10.26
N GLY A 81 13.40 -7.93 10.73
CA GLY A 81 14.27 -6.74 10.82
C GLY A 81 15.03 -6.50 9.54
#